data_AF-A0A1H0DKU2-F1
#
_entry.id   AF-A0A1H0DKU2-F1
#
_cell.length_a   1.000
_cell.length_b   1.000
_cell.length_c   1.000
_cell.angle_alpha   90.00
_cell.angle_beta   90.00
_cell.angle_gamma   90.00
#
_symmetry.space_group_name_H-M   'P 1'
#
loop_
_entity.id
_entity.type
_entity.pdbx_description
1 polymer ?
#
loop_
_entity_poly.entity_id
_entity_poly.type
_entity_poly.pdbx_seq_one_letter_code
_entity_poly.pdbx_strand_id
1 'polypeptide(L)'
;MDLPRETLNLVAEIEEAVAAAEQRARARMASRIAEPIDNRLGVVEVSGTGELLSVELDREYLRYSTESALATAVKAAILNAEARAKGER
;
A
#
# COMPACT_ATOMS: atom_id res chain seq x y z
N MET A 1 43.13 17.65 2.70
CA MET A 1 42.33 18.88 2.74
C MET A 1 41.12 18.53 3.59
N ASP A 2 41.11 18.92 4.86
CA ASP A 2 39.98 18.61 5.75
C ASP A 2 38.77 19.43 5.33
N LEU A 3 37.62 18.77 5.26
CA LEU A 3 36.35 19.45 5.01
C LEU A 3 36.04 20.38 6.20
N PRO A 4 35.49 21.58 5.94
CA PRO A 4 35.00 22.43 7.02
C PRO A 4 34.04 21.65 7.92
N ARG A 5 34.09 21.89 9.24
CA ARG A 5 33.24 21.20 10.23
C ARG A 5 31.75 21.33 9.92
N GLU A 6 31.35 22.44 9.34
CA GLU A 6 29.99 22.69 8.85
C GLU A 6 29.58 21.73 7.72
N THR A 7 30.50 21.43 6.79
CA THR A 7 30.27 20.44 5.73
C THR A 7 30.13 19.03 6.29
N LEU A 8 30.96 18.67 7.29
CA LEU A 8 30.86 17.36 7.94
C LEU A 8 29.54 17.19 8.69
N ASN A 9 29.07 18.24 9.39
CA ASN A 9 27.77 18.23 10.06
C ASN A 9 26.62 18.09 9.06
N LEU A 10 26.65 18.85 7.96
CA LEU A 10 25.62 18.76 6.93
C LEU A 10 25.56 17.37 6.28
N VAL A 11 26.71 16.76 6.01
CA VAL A 11 26.78 15.39 5.49
C VAL A 11 26.12 14.42 6.47
N ALA A 12 26.42 14.53 7.78
CA ALA A 12 25.81 13.67 8.79
C ALA A 12 24.28 13.85 8.87
N GLU A 13 23.78 15.09 8.81
CA GLU A 13 22.34 15.38 8.78
C GLU A 13 21.65 14.79 7.53
N ILE A 14 22.30 14.86 6.37
CA ILE A 14 21.79 14.26 5.13
C ILE A 14 21.76 12.74 5.25
N GLU A 15 22.83 12.12 5.75
CA GLU A 15 22.91 10.67 5.94
C GLU A 15 21.80 10.17 6.90
N GLU A 16 21.56 10.89 7.99
CA GLU A 16 20.47 10.58 8.93
C GLU A 16 19.09 10.72 8.26
N ALA A 17 18.87 11.79 7.51
CA ALA A 17 17.61 12.02 6.79
C ALA A 17 17.36 10.93 5.73
N VAL A 18 18.40 10.49 5.02
CA VAL A 18 18.34 9.40 4.04
C VAL A 18 18.02 8.09 4.73
N ALA A 19 18.71 7.74 5.82
CA ALA A 19 18.45 6.51 6.57
C ALA A 19 17.00 6.48 7.10
N ALA A 20 16.51 7.60 7.62
CA ALA A 20 15.12 7.72 8.07
C ALA A 20 14.11 7.62 6.91
N ALA A 21 14.42 8.17 5.74
CA ALA A 21 13.59 8.03 4.55
C ALA A 21 13.54 6.58 4.07
N GLU A 22 14.67 5.88 4.03
CA GLU A 22 14.72 4.46 3.66
C GLU A 22 13.92 3.59 4.62
N GLN A 23 14.05 3.79 5.93
CA GLN A 23 13.28 3.02 6.91
C GLN A 23 11.78 3.22 6.73
N ARG A 24 11.33 4.47 6.51
CA ARG A 24 9.93 4.77 6.21
C ARG A 24 9.45 4.12 4.92
N ALA A 25 10.27 4.14 3.87
CA ALA A 25 9.95 3.48 2.60
C ALA A 25 9.80 1.95 2.79
N ARG A 26 10.74 1.31 3.49
CA ARG A 26 10.66 -0.14 3.80
C ARG A 26 9.43 -0.48 4.63
N ALA A 27 9.14 0.32 5.66
CA ALA A 27 7.94 0.13 6.49
C ALA A 27 6.65 0.26 5.67
N ARG A 28 6.61 1.21 4.72
CA ARG A 28 5.48 1.39 3.81
C ARG A 28 5.34 0.25 2.80
N MET A 29 6.43 -0.32 2.32
CA MET A 29 6.38 -1.51 1.47
C MET A 29 5.92 -2.75 2.23
N ALA A 30 6.27 -2.85 3.52
CA ALA A 30 5.88 -3.97 4.38
C ALA A 30 4.44 -3.87 4.92
N SER A 31 3.84 -2.68 4.91
CA SER A 31 2.45 -2.53 5.37
C SER A 31 1.47 -3.14 4.39
N ARG A 32 0.39 -3.69 4.93
CA ARG A 32 -0.70 -4.30 4.17
C ARG A 32 -2.00 -3.57 4.48
N ILE A 33 -2.74 -3.27 3.43
CA ILE A 33 -4.05 -2.63 3.51
C ILE A 33 -5.05 -3.63 2.94
N ALA A 34 -5.88 -4.16 3.84
CA ALA A 34 -6.98 -5.04 3.49
C ALA A 34 -8.24 -4.21 3.25
N GLU A 35 -8.85 -4.37 2.09
CA GLU A 35 -10.10 -3.73 1.70
C GLU A 35 -11.14 -4.82 1.38
N PRO A 36 -12.28 -4.83 2.09
CA PRO A 36 -13.33 -5.80 1.82
C PRO A 36 -13.96 -5.55 0.46
N ILE A 37 -14.25 -6.63 -0.26
CA ILE A 37 -15.05 -6.60 -1.48
C ILE A 37 -16.53 -6.61 -1.06
N ASP A 38 -17.31 -5.72 -1.66
CA ASP A 38 -18.74 -5.58 -1.40
C ASP A 38 -19.49 -6.92 -1.48
N ASN A 39 -20.65 -6.97 -0.82
CA ASN A 39 -21.51 -8.16 -0.74
C ASN A 39 -20.84 -9.39 -0.11
N ARG A 40 -19.80 -9.19 0.72
CA ARG A 40 -19.02 -10.28 1.34
C ARG A 40 -18.40 -11.20 0.31
N LEU A 41 -18.01 -10.66 -0.86
CA LEU A 41 -17.41 -11.45 -1.93
C LEU A 41 -15.95 -11.79 -1.66
N GLY A 42 -15.32 -11.16 -0.66
CA GLY A 42 -13.99 -11.48 -0.18
C GLY A 42 -13.19 -10.23 0.22
N VAL A 43 -11.88 -10.27 0.03
CA VAL A 43 -10.95 -9.21 0.45
C VAL A 43 -9.85 -9.00 -0.60
N VAL A 44 -9.47 -7.75 -0.81
CA VAL A 44 -8.28 -7.35 -1.58
C VAL A 44 -7.21 -6.88 -0.61
N GLU A 45 -5.97 -7.36 -0.75
CA GLU A 45 -4.81 -6.80 -0.05
C GLU A 45 -3.91 -6.05 -1.02
N VAL A 46 -3.53 -4.83 -0.65
CA VAL A 46 -2.47 -4.05 -1.31
C VAL A 46 -1.36 -3.72 -0.31
N SER A 47 -0.16 -3.46 -0.82
CA SER A 47 0.93 -2.92 0.00
C SER A 47 0.66 -1.45 0.35
N GLY A 48 1.40 -0.89 1.31
CA GLY A 48 1.33 0.55 1.61
C GLY A 48 1.82 1.46 0.48
N THR A 49 2.40 0.92 -0.59
CA THR A 49 2.73 1.66 -1.82
C THR A 49 1.61 1.57 -2.87
N GLY A 50 0.56 0.77 -2.62
CA GLY A 50 -0.57 0.55 -3.53
C GLY A 50 -0.35 -0.58 -4.53
N GLU A 51 0.67 -1.43 -4.33
CA GLU A 51 0.86 -2.63 -5.15
C GLU A 51 -0.13 -3.72 -4.73
N LEU A 52 -0.83 -4.33 -5.69
CA LEU A 52 -1.74 -5.44 -5.41
C LEU A 52 -0.97 -6.67 -4.94
N LEU A 53 -1.29 -7.18 -3.75
CA LEU A 53 -0.65 -8.35 -3.15
C LEU A 53 -1.50 -9.62 -3.31
N SER A 54 -2.80 -9.53 -3.01
CA SER A 54 -3.70 -10.66 -3.11
C SER A 54 -5.15 -10.24 -3.34
N VAL A 55 -5.93 -11.16 -3.90
CA VAL A 55 -7.39 -11.08 -3.98
C VAL A 55 -7.93 -12.43 -3.54
N GLU A 56 -8.66 -12.43 -2.42
CA GLU A 56 -9.31 -13.61 -1.88
C GLU A 56 -10.81 -13.49 -2.12
N LEU A 57 -11.43 -14.56 -2.65
CA LEU A 57 -12.86 -14.58 -2.97
C LEU A 57 -13.58 -15.68 -2.19
N ASP A 58 -14.68 -15.31 -1.56
CA ASP A 58 -15.52 -16.24 -0.81
C ASP A 58 -16.46 -17.00 -1.74
N ARG A 59 -16.12 -18.27 -2.01
CA ARG A 59 -16.86 -19.14 -2.94
C ARG A 59 -18.34 -19.31 -2.61
N GLU A 60 -18.71 -19.22 -1.34
CA GLU A 60 -20.10 -19.27 -0.91
C GLU A 60 -20.91 -18.10 -1.49
N TYR A 61 -20.36 -16.89 -1.42
CA TYR A 61 -21.03 -15.67 -1.87
C TYR A 61 -20.96 -15.48 -3.39
N LEU A 62 -19.95 -16.05 -4.06
CA LEU A 62 -19.83 -16.00 -5.53
C LEU A 62 -21.06 -16.56 -6.26
N ARG A 63 -21.73 -17.57 -5.69
CA ARG A 63 -22.92 -18.20 -6.29
C ARG A 63 -24.12 -17.25 -6.42
N TYR A 64 -24.10 -16.16 -5.65
CA TYR A 64 -25.14 -15.14 -5.63
C TYR A 64 -24.75 -13.87 -6.40
N SER A 65 -23.60 -13.89 -7.08
CA SER A 65 -23.11 -12.77 -7.90
C SER A 65 -23.11 -13.14 -9.37
N THR A 66 -23.25 -12.14 -10.23
CA THR A 66 -22.90 -12.27 -11.65
C THR A 66 -21.43 -11.95 -11.85
N GLU A 67 -20.88 -12.35 -13.00
CA GLU A 67 -19.53 -11.98 -13.42
C GLU A 67 -19.35 -10.45 -13.45
N SER A 68 -20.31 -9.72 -14.03
CA SER A 68 -20.24 -8.27 -14.14
C SER A 68 -20.28 -7.56 -12.77
N ALA A 69 -21.10 -8.04 -11.85
CA ALA A 69 -21.18 -7.51 -10.50
C ALA A 69 -19.89 -7.79 -9.72
N LEU A 70 -19.35 -9.00 -9.85
CA LEU A 70 -18.06 -9.37 -9.23
C LEU A 70 -16.93 -8.50 -9.75
N ALA A 71 -16.79 -8.37 -11.08
CA ALA A 71 -15.74 -7.55 -11.69
C ALA A 71 -15.82 -6.08 -11.24
N THR A 72 -17.04 -5.55 -11.13
CA THR A 72 -17.28 -4.19 -10.65
C THR A 72 -16.87 -4.04 -9.18
N ALA A 73 -17.29 -4.96 -8.32
CA ALA A 73 -16.99 -4.95 -6.89
C ALA A 73 -15.48 -5.10 -6.62
N VAL A 74 -14.82 -6.05 -7.30
CA VAL A 74 -13.36 -6.27 -7.18
C VAL A 74 -12.61 -5.03 -7.64
N LYS A 75 -12.97 -4.44 -8.79
CA LYS A 75 -12.34 -3.22 -9.28
C LYS A 75 -12.51 -2.06 -8.29
N ALA A 76 -13.69 -1.89 -7.71
CA ALA A 76 -13.94 -0.86 -6.72
C ALA A 76 -13.08 -1.06 -5.46
N ALA A 77 -13.00 -2.30 -4.95
CA ALA A 77 -12.16 -2.63 -3.79
C ALA A 77 -10.67 -2.36 -4.06
N ILE A 78 -10.14 -2.73 -5.24
CA ILE A 78 -8.75 -2.43 -5.62
C ILE A 78 -8.51 -0.91 -5.62
N LEU A 79 -9.36 -0.14 -6.29
CA LEU A 79 -9.20 1.32 -6.36
C LEU A 79 -9.29 1.99 -4.99
N ASN A 80 -10.16 1.49 -4.11
CA ASN A 80 -10.28 1.99 -2.74
C ASN A 80 -9.02 1.66 -1.91
N ALA A 81 -8.54 0.42 -2.01
CA ALA A 81 -7.33 -0.02 -1.32
C ALA A 81 -6.10 0.80 -1.77
N GLU A 82 -5.95 1.02 -3.08
CA GLU A 82 -4.89 1.86 -3.65
C GLU A 82 -4.97 3.32 -3.19
N ALA A 83 -6.19 3.90 -3.18
CA ALA A 83 -6.39 5.28 -2.70
C ALA A 83 -6.01 5.43 -1.22
N ARG A 84 -6.38 4.44 -0.39
CA ARG A 84 -5.97 4.41 1.03
C ARG A 84 -4.46 4.26 1.18
N ALA A 85 -3.80 3.45 0.35
CA ALA A 85 -2.35 3.30 0.36
C ALA A 85 -1.62 4.61 0.01
N LYS A 86 -2.21 5.42 -0.87
CA LYS A 86 -1.70 6.73 -1.27
C LYS A 86 -2.01 7.84 -0.26
N GLY A 87 -2.90 7.60 0.70
CA GLY A 87 -3.35 8.59 1.68
C GLY A 87 -4.40 9.56 1.11
N GLU A 88 -5.14 9.14 0.08
CA GLU A 88 -6.14 9.95 -0.62
C GLU A 88 -7.56 9.81 0.00
N ARG A 89 -7.74 8.91 0.98
CA ARG A 89 -8.98 8.67 1.74
C ARG A 89 -8.70 8.19 3.15
#